data_AF-A0A315R4P8-F1
#
_entry.id   AF-A0A315R4P8-F1
#
_cell.length_a   1.000
_cell.length_b   1.000
_cell.length_c   1.000
_cell.angle_alpha   90.00
_cell.angle_beta   90.00
_cell.angle_gamma   90.00
#
_symmetry.space_group_name_H-M   'P 1'
#
loop_
_entity.id
_entity.type
_entity.pdbx_description
1 polymer ?
#
loop_
_entity_poly.entity_id
_entity_poly.type
_entity_poly.pdbx_seq_one_letter_code
_entity_poly.pdbx_strand_id
1 'polypeptide(L)'
;MEVKKIGEVRSKYKEPVGPDEMKKSKSIIEIKAEYVDGLDQIDDYEYLQIIFYFHKSEGYDLISKRRKGPERGLFTSRSPRRPSPIGITTVELLKREGNKLHVYGLDAIDGTPVLDIKPYASFMDQPSLSLQKKTPRYHINDLIKYQNLHELLLKAGEFHGHYCPYLALGVLAAADALNKLNLKNNEKEGLRAVVETKSCFTDGIQYTAGTTFGNNKLIYQDFDKTAVTFLKSAEPDKNLRYQLQDSDYIKKKYPEAAKLFKKVITKENGSKNDKEKMKEIWQEIAFEIVEADINKYFKIEENVEIELPDGSINQSLK
;
A
#
# COMPACT_ATOMS: atom_id res chain seq x y z
N MET A 1 -13.07 1.30 36.14
CA MET A 1 -11.74 0.88 35.64
C MET A 1 -10.85 2.11 35.66
N GLU A 2 -9.72 2.05 36.36
CA GLU A 2 -8.74 3.12 36.36
C GLU A 2 -7.64 2.78 35.35
N VAL A 3 -7.34 3.69 34.44
CA VAL A 3 -6.27 3.50 33.45
C VAL A 3 -5.18 4.54 33.73
N LYS A 4 -3.94 4.08 33.89
CA LYS A 4 -2.81 4.95 34.22
C LYS A 4 -2.22 5.57 32.96
N LYS A 5 -1.90 6.86 33.03
CA LYS A 5 -1.04 7.54 32.05
C LYS A 5 0.41 7.22 32.37
N ILE A 6 1.09 6.51 31.46
CA ILE A 6 2.50 6.12 31.60
C ILE A 6 3.47 7.10 30.92
N GLY A 7 2.98 7.91 29.99
CA GLY A 7 3.79 8.87 29.25
C GLY A 7 2.95 9.90 28.51
N GLU A 8 3.62 10.72 27.72
CA GLU A 8 3.01 11.78 26.91
C GLU A 8 3.69 11.89 25.55
N VAL A 9 2.89 12.17 24.52
CA VAL A 9 3.38 12.44 23.18
C VAL A 9 3.85 13.88 23.05
N ARG A 10 5.05 14.07 22.49
CA ARG A 10 5.54 15.34 21.95
C ARG A 10 5.45 15.30 20.43
N SER A 11 4.69 16.23 19.85
CA SER A 11 4.42 16.27 18.41
C SER A 11 4.36 17.69 17.91
N LYS A 12 4.64 17.90 16.61
CA LYS A 12 4.47 19.22 16.00
C LYS A 12 2.99 19.64 15.87
N TYR A 13 2.07 18.68 15.94
CA TYR A 13 0.64 18.92 15.80
C TYR A 13 0.01 19.24 17.15
N LYS A 14 -0.32 20.51 17.40
CA LYS A 14 -1.01 20.94 18.64
C LYS A 14 -2.52 20.72 18.58
N GLU A 15 -3.09 20.77 17.38
CA GLU A 15 -4.50 20.52 17.12
C GLU A 15 -4.68 19.30 16.21
N PRO A 16 -5.81 18.56 16.33
CA PRO A 16 -6.07 17.41 15.49
C PRO A 16 -6.13 17.79 14.02
N VAL A 17 -5.27 17.17 13.21
CA VAL A 17 -5.37 17.16 11.74
C VAL A 17 -5.70 15.74 11.26
N GLY A 18 -5.71 15.52 9.95
CA GLY A 18 -5.97 14.18 9.41
C GLY A 18 -4.91 13.17 9.87
N PRO A 19 -5.27 11.93 10.27
CA PRO A 19 -4.30 10.92 10.69
C PRO A 19 -3.23 10.66 9.62
N ASP A 20 -3.62 10.61 8.34
CA ASP A 20 -2.69 10.41 7.21
C ASP A 20 -1.60 11.49 7.14
N GLU A 21 -1.89 12.70 7.61
CA GLU A 21 -0.93 13.79 7.68
C GLU A 21 -0.03 13.64 8.92
N MET A 22 -0.63 13.33 10.08
CA MET A 22 0.14 13.17 11.33
C MET A 22 1.15 12.03 11.25
N LYS A 23 0.77 10.90 10.64
CA LYS A 23 1.64 9.74 10.46
C LYS A 23 2.89 10.03 9.63
N LYS A 24 2.89 11.07 8.79
CA LYS A 24 4.05 11.48 7.99
C LYS A 24 5.07 12.29 8.79
N SER A 25 5.03 12.23 10.12
CA SER A 25 5.90 13.01 11.00
C SER A 25 6.55 12.16 12.09
N LYS A 26 7.68 12.67 12.60
CA LYS A 26 8.34 12.12 13.79
C LYS A 26 7.67 12.67 15.04
N SER A 27 7.51 11.82 16.04
CA SER A 27 7.03 12.18 17.38
C SER A 27 7.98 11.63 18.43
N ILE A 28 7.93 12.17 19.64
CA ILE A 28 8.64 11.62 20.80
C ILE A 28 7.59 11.16 21.81
N ILE A 29 7.75 9.94 22.33
CA ILE A 29 6.98 9.47 23.47
C ILE A 29 7.86 9.61 24.71
N GLU A 30 7.46 10.48 25.62
CA GLU A 30 8.18 10.73 26.88
C GLU A 30 7.52 9.93 28.01
N ILE A 31 8.22 8.92 28.50
CA ILE A 31 7.76 8.02 29.57
C ILE A 31 8.06 8.66 30.91
N LYS A 32 7.11 8.56 31.86
CA LYS A 32 7.32 9.06 33.22
C LYS A 32 8.43 8.27 33.91
N ALA A 33 9.19 8.95 34.76
CA ALA A 33 10.33 8.38 35.48
C ALA A 33 10.01 7.04 36.16
N GLU A 34 8.85 6.93 36.80
CA GLU A 34 8.39 5.72 37.51
C GLU A 34 8.12 4.49 36.62
N TYR A 35 8.07 4.64 35.28
CA TYR A 35 7.84 3.54 34.33
C TYR A 35 9.03 3.29 33.40
N VAL A 36 10.16 4.00 33.57
CA VAL A 36 11.30 3.92 32.64
C VAL A 36 11.91 2.53 32.58
N ASP A 37 11.95 1.80 33.71
CA ASP A 37 12.46 0.44 33.78
C ASP A 37 11.65 -0.53 32.90
N GLY A 38 10.37 -0.21 32.62
CA GLY A 38 9.52 -0.98 31.71
C GLY A 38 9.95 -0.89 30.23
N LEU A 39 10.93 -0.04 29.91
CA LEU A 39 11.52 0.08 28.57
C LEU A 39 12.75 -0.82 28.38
N ASP A 40 13.13 -1.65 29.37
CA ASP A 40 14.23 -2.58 29.18
C ASP A 40 14.08 -3.40 27.89
N GLN A 41 15.16 -3.51 27.11
CA GLN A 41 15.21 -4.19 25.80
C GLN A 41 14.21 -3.70 24.74
N ILE A 42 13.60 -2.52 24.89
CA ILE A 42 12.68 -1.99 23.86
C ILE A 42 13.39 -1.73 22.51
N ASP A 43 14.70 -1.49 22.55
CA ASP A 43 15.54 -1.24 21.37
C ASP A 43 15.73 -2.48 20.48
N ASP A 44 15.35 -3.68 20.95
CA ASP A 44 15.37 -4.92 20.17
C ASP A 44 14.19 -5.00 19.17
N TYR A 45 13.27 -4.03 19.21
CA TYR A 45 12.06 -4.01 18.39
C TYR A 45 12.05 -2.80 17.43
N GLU A 46 11.91 -3.07 16.13
CA GLU A 46 11.77 -2.02 15.11
C GLU A 46 10.38 -1.36 15.13
N TYR A 47 9.36 -2.07 15.60
CA TYR A 47 7.98 -1.60 15.61
C TYR A 47 7.31 -1.78 16.97
N LEU A 48 6.55 -0.78 17.39
CA LEU A 48 5.83 -0.75 18.67
C LEU A 48 4.35 -0.44 18.44
N GLN A 49 3.46 -1.10 19.17
CA GLN A 49 2.07 -0.67 19.31
C GLN A 49 1.95 0.33 20.45
N ILE A 50 1.50 1.54 20.12
CA ILE A 50 1.26 2.61 21.08
C ILE A 50 -0.23 2.70 21.35
N ILE A 51 -0.61 2.55 22.62
CA ILE A 51 -1.99 2.69 23.08
C ILE A 51 -2.08 4.03 23.81
N PHE A 52 -2.97 4.91 23.34
CA PHE A 52 -3.03 6.30 23.80
C PHE A 52 -4.48 6.78 23.95
N TYR A 53 -4.65 7.91 24.65
CA TYR A 53 -5.98 8.47 24.94
C TYR A 53 -6.25 9.73 24.11
N PHE A 54 -7.39 9.79 23.40
CA PHE A 54 -7.84 10.99 22.70
C PHE A 54 -8.36 12.04 23.69
N HIS A 55 -7.45 12.69 24.41
CA HIS A 55 -7.74 13.64 25.49
C HIS A 55 -8.55 14.88 25.08
N LYS A 56 -8.59 15.23 23.78
CA LYS A 56 -9.46 16.27 23.22
C LYS A 56 -10.77 15.75 22.64
N SER A 57 -11.06 14.45 22.72
CA SER A 57 -12.27 13.88 22.15
C SER A 57 -13.42 13.91 23.16
N GLU A 58 -14.46 14.68 22.84
CA GLU A 58 -15.66 14.81 23.67
C GLU A 58 -16.89 14.16 23.03
N GLY A 59 -17.67 13.46 23.86
CA GLY A 59 -18.87 12.73 23.45
C GLY A 59 -18.62 11.65 22.40
N TYR A 60 -19.71 11.03 21.93
CA TYR A 60 -19.66 10.07 20.84
C TYR A 60 -21.02 9.96 20.15
N ASP A 61 -20.99 9.61 18.87
CA ASP A 61 -22.18 9.28 18.08
C ASP A 61 -22.07 7.83 17.62
N LEU A 62 -23.03 7.00 18.04
CA LEU A 62 -23.05 5.57 17.70
C LEU A 62 -23.19 5.35 16.21
N ILE A 63 -23.92 6.24 15.52
CA ILE A 63 -24.08 6.25 14.07
C ILE A 63 -23.77 7.69 13.62
N SER A 64 -22.84 7.85 12.69
CA SER A 64 -22.54 9.15 12.10
C SER A 64 -21.79 9.04 10.78
N LYS A 65 -21.85 10.10 9.97
CA LYS A 65 -21.02 10.27 8.78
C LYS A 65 -19.54 10.34 9.18
N ARG A 66 -18.70 9.49 8.58
CA ARG A 66 -17.26 9.42 8.86
C ARG A 66 -16.47 10.22 7.83
N ARG A 67 -15.18 10.48 8.11
CA ARG A 67 -14.28 11.26 7.23
C ARG A 67 -14.28 10.76 5.77
N LYS A 68 -14.42 9.44 5.57
CA LYS A 68 -14.56 8.81 4.25
C LYS A 68 -15.81 7.91 4.23
N GLY A 69 -16.60 8.04 3.17
CA GLY A 69 -17.71 7.14 2.87
C GLY A 69 -19.03 7.44 3.60
N PRO A 70 -20.02 6.52 3.50
CA PRO A 70 -21.34 6.70 4.07
C PRO A 70 -21.32 6.63 5.60
N GLU A 71 -22.42 7.10 6.17
CA GLU A 71 -22.76 6.90 7.57
C GLU A 71 -22.68 5.42 7.98
N ARG A 72 -22.12 5.18 9.17
CA ARG A 72 -21.92 3.83 9.71
C ARG A 72 -21.78 3.82 11.23
N GLY A 73 -21.99 2.64 11.80
CA GLY A 73 -21.78 2.39 13.22
C GLY A 73 -20.35 2.69 13.67
N LEU A 74 -20.20 3.28 14.86
CA LEU A 74 -18.92 3.72 15.41
C LEU A 74 -17.85 2.63 15.44
N PHE A 75 -18.22 1.42 15.86
CA PHE A 75 -17.30 0.27 15.97
C PHE A 75 -16.87 -0.32 14.62
N THR A 76 -17.43 0.17 13.51
CA THR A 76 -16.97 -0.13 12.14
C THR A 76 -15.99 0.92 11.60
N SER A 77 -15.50 1.80 12.48
CA SER A 77 -14.63 2.92 12.13
C SER A 77 -13.50 3.10 13.14
N ARG A 78 -12.52 3.94 12.78
CA ARG A 78 -11.42 4.37 13.66
C ARG A 78 -11.64 5.78 14.23
N SER A 79 -12.89 6.22 14.38
CA SER A 79 -13.20 7.57 14.89
C SER A 79 -12.76 7.75 16.35
N PRO A 80 -12.15 8.90 16.71
CA PRO A 80 -11.73 9.18 18.09
C PRO A 80 -12.91 9.43 19.05
N ARG A 81 -14.08 9.83 18.52
CA ARG A 81 -15.31 10.09 19.29
C ARG A 81 -16.03 8.78 19.63
N ARG A 82 -15.54 8.08 20.65
CA ARG A 82 -15.99 6.75 21.08
C ARG A 82 -16.11 6.63 22.61
N PRO A 83 -16.95 5.71 23.14
CA PRO A 83 -17.18 5.57 24.58
C PRO A 83 -15.91 5.44 25.43
N SER A 84 -14.93 4.69 24.93
CA SER A 84 -13.56 4.66 25.48
C SER A 84 -12.62 5.23 24.43
N PRO A 85 -12.24 6.52 24.53
CA PRO A 85 -11.48 7.23 23.50
C PRO A 85 -10.01 6.82 23.51
N ILE A 86 -9.78 5.55 23.18
CA ILE A 86 -8.48 4.90 23.08
C ILE A 86 -8.13 4.74 21.60
N GLY A 87 -6.94 5.23 21.28
CA GLY A 87 -6.24 5.03 20.01
C GLY A 87 -5.22 3.90 20.13
N ILE A 88 -4.96 3.24 19.00
CA ILE A 88 -3.89 2.27 18.87
C ILE A 88 -3.22 2.51 17.51
N THR A 89 -1.90 2.66 17.53
CA THR A 89 -1.10 2.86 16.32
C THR A 89 0.20 2.10 16.42
N THR A 90 0.50 1.31 15.40
CA THR A 90 1.84 0.74 15.19
C THR A 90 2.75 1.83 14.66
N VAL A 91 3.88 2.04 15.32
CA VAL A 91 4.90 3.04 14.96
C VAL A 91 6.24 2.35 14.73
N GLU A 92 7.08 2.94 13.90
CA GLU A 92 8.49 2.57 13.78
C GLU A 92 9.26 3.23 14.94
N LEU A 93 10.06 2.45 15.67
CA LEU A 93 11.00 2.95 16.66
C LEU A 93 12.28 3.39 15.94
N LEU A 94 12.54 4.69 15.94
CA LEU A 94 13.74 5.24 15.30
C LEU A 94 14.95 5.19 16.22
N LYS A 95 14.75 5.48 17.50
CA LYS A 95 15.77 5.38 18.57
C LYS A 95 15.14 5.61 19.95
N ARG A 96 15.81 5.14 20.99
CA ARG A 96 15.58 5.52 22.38
C ARG A 96 16.66 6.48 22.89
N GLU A 97 16.26 7.44 23.70
CA GLU A 97 17.12 8.32 24.49
C GLU A 97 16.62 8.37 25.93
N GLY A 98 17.11 7.48 26.80
CA GLY A 98 16.65 7.36 28.18
C GLY A 98 15.17 7.01 28.27
N ASN A 99 14.34 7.95 28.74
CA ASN A 99 12.89 7.81 28.84
C ASN A 99 12.13 8.30 27.59
N LYS A 100 12.83 8.66 26.51
CA LYS A 100 12.24 9.20 25.28
C LYS A 100 12.37 8.21 24.14
N LEU A 101 11.24 7.85 23.53
CA LEU A 101 11.20 7.04 22.31
C LEU A 101 10.93 7.95 21.12
N HIS A 102 11.87 8.04 20.19
CA HIS A 102 11.68 8.73 18.92
C HIS A 102 11.02 7.77 17.95
N VAL A 103 9.85 8.14 17.44
CA VAL A 103 9.02 7.24 16.62
C VAL A 103 8.54 7.92 15.35
N TYR A 104 8.23 7.11 14.33
CA TYR A 104 7.61 7.53 13.07
C TYR A 104 6.27 6.82 12.86
N GLY A 105 5.28 7.50 12.29
CA GLY A 105 3.97 6.89 11.99
C GLY A 105 2.89 7.06 13.06
N LEU A 106 3.15 7.82 14.14
CA LEU A 106 2.15 8.09 15.19
C LEU A 106 1.13 9.15 14.74
N ASP A 107 -0.17 8.90 14.97
CA ASP A 107 -1.28 9.82 14.67
C ASP A 107 -1.88 10.44 15.94
N ALA A 108 -1.01 10.96 16.79
CA ALA A 108 -1.37 11.63 18.03
C ALA A 108 -0.83 13.08 18.06
N ILE A 109 -1.64 13.97 18.66
CA ILE A 109 -1.27 15.38 18.85
C ILE A 109 -0.36 15.54 20.08
N ASP A 110 0.29 16.70 20.16
CA ASP A 110 1.09 17.10 21.32
C ASP A 110 0.26 17.04 22.61
N GLY A 111 0.86 16.54 23.69
CA GLY A 111 0.19 16.36 24.97
C GLY A 111 -0.67 15.10 25.08
N THR A 112 -0.76 14.27 24.03
CA THR A 112 -1.57 13.03 24.08
C THR A 112 -1.06 12.07 25.16
N PRO A 113 -1.89 11.65 26.13
CA PRO A 113 -1.51 10.65 27.11
C PRO A 113 -1.25 9.29 26.47
N VAL A 114 -0.10 8.69 26.78
CA VAL A 114 0.19 7.28 26.47
C VAL A 114 -0.23 6.42 27.65
N LEU A 115 -0.96 5.35 27.33
CA LEU A 115 -1.55 4.43 28.29
C LEU A 115 -0.76 3.12 28.39
N ASP A 116 -0.25 2.63 27.27
CA ASP A 116 0.51 1.37 27.20
C ASP A 116 1.36 1.29 25.92
N ILE A 117 2.40 0.45 25.94
CA ILE A 117 3.31 0.19 24.82
C ILE A 117 3.55 -1.32 24.75
N LYS A 118 3.46 -1.88 23.54
CA LYS A 118 3.74 -3.30 23.29
C LYS A 118 4.67 -3.47 22.09
N PRO A 119 5.55 -4.49 22.09
CA PRO A 119 6.26 -4.85 20.88
C PRO A 119 5.26 -5.30 19.81
N TYR A 120 5.44 -4.87 18.56
CA TYR A 120 4.66 -5.39 17.45
C TYR A 120 5.18 -6.77 17.05
N ALA A 121 4.28 -7.74 16.93
CA ALA A 121 4.58 -9.09 16.50
C ALA A 121 3.59 -9.51 15.42
N SER A 122 4.05 -9.63 14.18
CA SER A 122 3.19 -9.94 13.02
C SER A 122 2.33 -11.20 13.24
N PHE A 123 2.87 -12.24 13.88
CA PHE A 123 2.13 -13.48 14.15
C PHE A 123 1.00 -13.34 15.18
N MET A 124 1.02 -12.31 16.03
CA MET A 124 -0.02 -12.02 17.02
C MET A 124 -0.97 -10.92 16.56
N ASP A 125 -0.41 -9.89 15.92
CA ASP A 125 -1.11 -8.64 15.62
C ASP A 125 -1.77 -8.62 14.25
N GLN A 126 -1.41 -9.56 13.38
CA GLN A 126 -2.10 -9.78 12.11
C GLN A 126 -3.15 -10.88 12.25
N PRO A 127 -4.23 -10.83 11.46
CA PRO A 127 -5.27 -11.84 11.51
C PRO A 127 -4.71 -13.25 11.24
N SER A 128 -5.11 -14.22 12.05
CA SER A 128 -4.61 -15.61 11.99
C SER A 128 -4.76 -16.27 10.61
N LEU A 129 -3.94 -17.32 10.38
CA LEU A 129 -3.98 -18.19 9.20
C LEU A 129 -5.39 -18.69 8.81
N SER A 130 -6.34 -18.77 9.73
CA SER A 130 -7.72 -19.21 9.44
C SER A 130 -8.42 -18.33 8.38
N LEU A 131 -8.12 -17.03 8.33
CA LEU A 131 -8.63 -16.12 7.31
C LEU A 131 -7.92 -16.32 5.96
N GLN A 132 -6.63 -16.64 5.99
CA GLN A 132 -5.84 -16.98 4.79
C GLN A 132 -6.27 -18.32 4.18
N LYS A 133 -6.77 -19.28 4.99
CA LYS A 133 -7.31 -20.55 4.48
C LYS A 133 -8.57 -20.37 3.62
N LYS A 134 -9.35 -19.30 3.81
CA LYS A 134 -10.55 -19.02 2.98
C LYS A 134 -10.18 -18.54 1.57
N THR A 135 -9.10 -17.78 1.47
CA THR A 135 -8.51 -17.41 0.18
C THR A 135 -7.04 -17.08 0.38
N PRO A 136 -6.12 -17.67 -0.42
CA PRO A 136 -4.69 -17.38 -0.32
C PRO A 136 -4.39 -15.91 -0.66
N ARG A 137 -5.35 -15.19 -1.26
CA ARG A 137 -5.25 -13.77 -1.61
C ARG A 137 -5.90 -12.84 -0.59
N TYR A 138 -6.24 -13.32 0.61
CA TYR A 138 -6.90 -12.51 1.65
C TYR A 138 -6.18 -11.18 1.89
N HIS A 139 -4.87 -11.23 2.10
CA HIS A 139 -4.07 -10.05 2.40
C HIS A 139 -4.02 -9.08 1.21
N ILE A 140 -3.74 -9.58 0.00
CA ILE A 140 -3.73 -8.76 -1.23
C ILE A 140 -5.08 -8.05 -1.44
N ASN A 141 -6.19 -8.78 -1.28
CA ASN A 141 -7.54 -8.22 -1.40
C ASN A 141 -7.81 -7.11 -0.37
N ASP A 142 -7.29 -7.26 0.85
CA ASP A 142 -7.43 -6.25 1.90
C ASP A 142 -6.64 -4.99 1.57
N LEU A 143 -5.40 -5.14 1.09
CA LEU A 143 -4.57 -4.02 0.65
C LEU A 143 -5.21 -3.25 -0.52
N ILE A 144 -5.78 -3.95 -1.50
CA ILE A 144 -6.50 -3.32 -2.63
C ILE A 144 -7.72 -2.55 -2.13
N LYS A 145 -8.55 -3.18 -1.30
CA LYS A 145 -9.77 -2.59 -0.73
C LYS A 145 -9.48 -1.32 0.07
N TYR A 146 -8.36 -1.31 0.80
CA TYR A 146 -7.92 -0.16 1.59
C TYR A 146 -6.95 0.77 0.84
N GLN A 147 -6.72 0.53 -0.45
CA GLN A 147 -5.83 1.33 -1.32
C GLN A 147 -4.41 1.48 -0.74
N ASN A 148 -3.91 0.44 -0.06
CA ASN A 148 -2.55 0.41 0.45
C ASN A 148 -1.59 -0.07 -0.66
N LEU A 149 -1.39 0.80 -1.65
CA LEU A 149 -0.55 0.51 -2.82
C LEU A 149 0.94 0.40 -2.46
N HIS A 150 1.37 1.08 -1.40
CA HIS A 150 2.73 0.99 -0.87
C HIS A 150 3.06 -0.44 -0.43
N GLU A 151 2.20 -1.05 0.39
CA GLU A 151 2.39 -2.44 0.83
C GLU A 151 2.24 -3.44 -0.34
N LEU A 152 1.32 -3.17 -1.28
CA LEU A 152 1.22 -4.00 -2.49
C LEU A 152 2.52 -3.98 -3.30
N LEU A 153 3.16 -2.82 -3.44
CA LEU A 153 4.43 -2.69 -4.14
C LEU A 153 5.56 -3.41 -3.39
N LEU A 154 5.62 -3.30 -2.05
CA LEU A 154 6.57 -4.05 -1.22
C LEU A 154 6.47 -5.55 -1.51
N LYS A 155 5.26 -6.10 -1.47
CA LYS A 155 5.03 -7.52 -1.73
C LYS A 155 5.22 -7.93 -3.19
N ALA A 156 4.87 -7.07 -4.15
CA ALA A 156 5.18 -7.32 -5.55
C ALA A 156 6.70 -7.35 -5.80
N GLY A 157 7.46 -6.54 -5.06
CA GLY A 157 8.92 -6.55 -5.09
C GLY A 157 9.53 -7.83 -4.49
N GLU A 158 8.91 -8.45 -3.49
CA GLU A 158 9.30 -9.79 -3.01
C GLU A 158 9.14 -10.83 -4.12
N PHE A 159 8.05 -10.78 -4.89
CA PHE A 159 7.81 -11.66 -6.03
C PHE A 159 8.77 -11.40 -7.21
N HIS A 160 9.04 -10.13 -7.52
CA HIS A 160 9.83 -9.72 -8.69
C HIS A 160 11.35 -9.68 -8.44
N GLY A 161 11.77 -9.49 -7.19
CA GLY A 161 13.16 -9.42 -6.73
C GLY A 161 13.76 -8.01 -6.61
N HIS A 162 13.08 -6.96 -7.08
CA HIS A 162 13.48 -5.56 -6.87
C HIS A 162 12.30 -4.59 -7.09
N TYR A 163 12.49 -3.33 -6.70
CA TYR A 163 11.52 -2.26 -6.93
C TYR A 163 11.89 -1.48 -8.20
N CYS A 164 10.94 -1.34 -9.12
CA CYS A 164 11.15 -0.58 -10.36
C CYS A 164 9.89 0.19 -10.78
N PRO A 165 10.04 1.25 -11.61
CA PRO A 165 8.91 2.06 -12.05
C PRO A 165 7.82 1.25 -12.77
N TYR A 166 8.21 0.29 -13.61
CA TYR A 166 7.26 -0.53 -14.36
C TYR A 166 6.51 -1.52 -13.48
N LEU A 167 7.17 -2.12 -12.48
CA LEU A 167 6.49 -2.95 -11.47
C LEU A 167 5.41 -2.13 -10.73
N ALA A 168 5.76 -0.91 -10.30
CA ALA A 168 4.83 0.01 -9.64
C ALA A 168 3.64 0.40 -10.53
N LEU A 169 3.87 0.68 -11.81
CA LEU A 169 2.81 0.93 -12.80
C LEU A 169 1.85 -0.27 -12.90
N GLY A 170 2.38 -1.50 -12.88
CA GLY A 170 1.57 -2.72 -12.95
C GLY A 170 0.69 -2.92 -11.71
N VAL A 171 1.27 -2.71 -10.52
CA VAL A 171 0.54 -2.71 -9.24
C VAL A 171 -0.58 -1.68 -9.24
N LEU A 172 -0.27 -0.44 -9.66
CA LEU A 172 -1.21 0.67 -9.72
C LEU A 172 -2.40 0.36 -10.66
N ALA A 173 -2.12 -0.07 -11.89
CA ALA A 173 -3.16 -0.40 -12.88
C ALA A 173 -4.07 -1.54 -12.39
N ALA A 174 -3.48 -2.63 -11.87
CA ALA A 174 -4.23 -3.79 -11.39
C ALA A 174 -5.11 -3.49 -10.17
N ALA A 175 -4.60 -2.72 -9.20
CA ALA A 175 -5.36 -2.34 -8.02
C ALA A 175 -6.54 -1.41 -8.37
N ASP A 176 -6.33 -0.45 -9.29
CA ASP A 176 -7.40 0.42 -9.78
C ASP A 176 -8.48 -0.36 -10.53
N ALA A 177 -8.10 -1.26 -11.43
CA ALA A 177 -9.04 -2.08 -12.19
C ALA A 177 -9.94 -2.94 -11.29
N LEU A 178 -9.36 -3.62 -10.29
CA LEU A 178 -10.11 -4.42 -9.34
C LEU A 178 -11.09 -3.58 -8.51
N ASN A 179 -10.68 -2.38 -8.09
CA ASN A 179 -11.54 -1.47 -7.34
C ASN A 179 -12.68 -0.91 -8.21
N LYS A 180 -12.41 -0.45 -9.43
CA LYS A 180 -13.42 0.09 -10.36
C LYS A 180 -14.43 -0.97 -10.79
N LEU A 181 -13.99 -2.20 -11.02
CA LEU A 181 -14.87 -3.31 -11.39
C LEU A 181 -15.55 -3.98 -10.17
N ASN A 182 -15.27 -3.49 -8.95
CA ASN A 182 -15.79 -4.00 -7.68
C ASN A 182 -15.60 -5.52 -7.53
N LEU A 183 -14.41 -6.02 -7.87
CA LEU A 183 -14.10 -7.45 -7.85
C LEU A 183 -13.26 -7.79 -6.63
N LYS A 184 -13.56 -8.95 -6.03
CA LYS A 184 -12.64 -9.61 -5.11
C LYS A 184 -11.89 -10.67 -5.88
N ASN A 185 -10.57 -10.71 -5.73
CA ASN A 185 -9.77 -11.69 -6.41
C ASN A 185 -9.88 -13.04 -5.69
N ASN A 186 -10.70 -13.94 -6.22
CA ASN A 186 -10.92 -15.28 -5.69
C ASN A 186 -11.09 -16.30 -6.84
N GLU A 187 -11.35 -17.56 -6.51
CA GLU A 187 -11.46 -18.63 -7.53
C GLU A 187 -12.69 -18.44 -8.44
N LYS A 188 -13.78 -17.85 -7.94
CA LYS A 188 -15.07 -17.70 -8.64
C LYS A 188 -15.19 -16.35 -9.37
N GLU A 189 -14.55 -15.31 -8.86
CA GLU A 189 -14.57 -13.95 -9.39
C GLU A 189 -13.14 -13.46 -9.58
N GLY A 190 -12.85 -12.89 -10.74
CA GLY A 190 -11.53 -12.34 -11.02
C GLY A 190 -11.40 -11.77 -12.41
N LEU A 191 -10.22 -11.23 -12.67
CA LEU A 191 -9.85 -10.68 -13.96
C LEU A 191 -9.18 -11.73 -14.84
N ARG A 192 -9.28 -11.54 -16.15
CA ARG A 192 -8.23 -11.94 -17.10
C ARG A 192 -7.48 -10.67 -17.51
N ALA A 193 -6.18 -10.78 -17.76
CA ALA A 193 -5.35 -9.67 -18.20
C ALA A 193 -4.76 -10.00 -19.58
N VAL A 194 -5.05 -9.15 -20.56
CA VAL A 194 -4.36 -9.15 -21.85
C VAL A 194 -3.23 -8.12 -21.76
N VAL A 195 -1.99 -8.57 -21.65
CA VAL A 195 -0.82 -7.70 -21.54
C VAL A 195 -0.16 -7.51 -22.90
N GLU A 196 0.20 -6.27 -23.21
CA GLU A 196 0.77 -5.88 -24.50
C GLU A 196 2.31 -5.77 -24.47
N THR A 197 2.93 -6.23 -23.38
CA THR A 197 4.37 -6.16 -23.11
C THR A 197 4.86 -7.31 -22.21
N LYS A 198 6.15 -7.63 -22.31
CA LYS A 198 6.86 -8.63 -21.46
C LYS A 198 7.76 -8.01 -20.37
N SER A 199 7.49 -6.76 -20.00
CA SER A 199 8.29 -6.02 -19.00
C SER A 199 7.86 -6.29 -17.55
N CYS A 200 8.58 -5.72 -16.57
CA CYS A 200 8.26 -5.77 -15.14
C CYS A 200 6.82 -5.30 -14.81
N PHE A 201 6.21 -4.52 -15.72
CA PHE A 201 4.80 -4.14 -15.67
C PHE A 201 3.88 -5.35 -15.52
N THR A 202 4.16 -6.41 -16.28
CA THR A 202 3.39 -7.65 -16.25
C THR A 202 3.47 -8.35 -14.90
N ASP A 203 4.63 -8.33 -14.23
CA ASP A 203 4.77 -8.96 -12.91
C ASP A 203 3.97 -8.24 -11.82
N GLY A 204 3.92 -6.90 -11.88
CA GLY A 204 3.08 -6.10 -10.97
C GLY A 204 1.60 -6.43 -11.14
N ILE A 205 1.18 -6.65 -12.38
CA ILE A 205 -0.17 -7.12 -12.73
C ILE A 205 -0.42 -8.53 -12.20
N GLN A 206 0.48 -9.49 -12.47
CA GLN A 206 0.35 -10.87 -12.00
C GLN A 206 0.20 -10.94 -10.49
N TYR A 207 1.08 -10.25 -9.75
CA TYR A 207 1.07 -10.23 -8.30
C TYR A 207 -0.24 -9.65 -7.76
N THR A 208 -0.69 -8.50 -8.28
CA THR A 208 -1.82 -7.74 -7.74
C THR A 208 -3.17 -8.28 -8.22
N ALA A 209 -3.32 -8.51 -9.51
CA ALA A 209 -4.54 -9.00 -10.16
C ALA A 209 -4.70 -10.52 -10.13
N GLY A 210 -3.68 -11.29 -9.72
CA GLY A 210 -3.76 -12.75 -9.67
C GLY A 210 -3.99 -13.41 -11.03
N THR A 211 -3.75 -12.65 -12.09
CA THR A 211 -3.82 -13.07 -13.48
C THR A 211 -2.47 -13.64 -13.85
N THR A 212 -2.26 -14.93 -13.67
CA THR A 212 -0.96 -15.58 -13.93
C THR A 212 -1.02 -16.42 -15.19
N PHE A 213 0.13 -16.75 -15.78
CA PHE A 213 0.17 -17.71 -16.88
C PHE A 213 -0.38 -19.08 -16.45
N GLY A 214 0.03 -19.59 -15.28
CA GLY A 214 -0.32 -20.94 -14.84
C GLY A 214 -1.80 -21.17 -14.52
N ASN A 215 -2.58 -20.11 -14.25
CA ASN A 215 -4.03 -20.21 -14.05
C ASN A 215 -4.85 -19.76 -15.26
N ASN A 216 -4.22 -19.63 -16.44
CA ASN A 216 -4.84 -19.25 -17.72
C ASN A 216 -5.56 -17.88 -17.71
N LYS A 217 -5.19 -17.00 -16.78
CA LYS A 217 -5.79 -15.66 -16.66
C LYS A 217 -4.89 -14.56 -17.23
N LEU A 218 -3.64 -14.85 -17.57
CA LEU A 218 -2.76 -13.93 -18.28
C LEU A 218 -2.63 -14.32 -19.75
N ILE A 219 -2.91 -13.37 -20.62
CA ILE A 219 -2.81 -13.50 -22.08
C ILE A 219 -1.77 -12.48 -22.53
N TYR A 220 -0.79 -12.92 -23.30
CA TYR A 220 0.25 -12.05 -23.82
C TYR A 220 0.07 -11.85 -25.32
N GLN A 221 -0.01 -10.59 -25.74
CA GLN A 221 -0.08 -10.16 -27.14
C GLN A 221 0.92 -9.03 -27.35
N ASP A 222 2.11 -9.34 -27.85
CA ASP A 222 3.17 -8.33 -27.95
C ASP A 222 2.86 -7.27 -29.01
N PHE A 223 2.52 -6.06 -28.56
CA PHE A 223 2.38 -4.88 -29.41
C PHE A 223 3.46 -3.83 -29.11
N ASP A 224 4.48 -4.19 -28.31
CA ASP A 224 5.51 -3.29 -27.79
C ASP A 224 4.94 -2.04 -27.08
N LYS A 225 3.75 -2.19 -26.49
CA LYS A 225 3.06 -1.13 -25.74
C LYS A 225 3.02 -1.51 -24.28
N THR A 226 3.38 -0.56 -23.40
CA THR A 226 3.12 -0.72 -21.97
C THR A 226 1.62 -0.52 -21.73
N ALA A 227 0.85 -1.59 -21.94
CA ALA A 227 -0.59 -1.59 -21.79
C ALA A 227 -1.11 -2.94 -21.29
N VAL A 228 -2.28 -2.90 -20.65
CA VAL A 228 -3.03 -4.09 -20.21
C VAL A 228 -4.51 -3.84 -20.37
N THR A 229 -5.25 -4.86 -20.78
CA THR A 229 -6.71 -4.86 -20.68
C THR A 229 -7.18 -5.90 -19.68
N PHE A 230 -7.94 -5.43 -18.69
CA PHE A 230 -8.55 -6.26 -17.67
C PHE A 230 -9.99 -6.59 -18.04
N LEU A 231 -10.25 -7.87 -18.26
CA LEU A 231 -11.57 -8.42 -18.60
C LEU A 231 -12.22 -9.02 -17.35
N LYS A 232 -13.47 -8.69 -17.06
CA LYS A 232 -14.23 -9.41 -16.02
C LYS A 232 -14.58 -10.80 -16.52
N SER A 233 -14.16 -11.85 -15.81
CA SER A 233 -14.27 -13.25 -16.29
C SER A 233 -15.70 -13.66 -16.69
N ALA A 234 -16.73 -13.18 -15.99
CA ALA A 234 -18.13 -13.49 -16.27
C ALA A 234 -18.79 -12.56 -17.31
N GLU A 235 -18.23 -11.39 -17.56
CA GLU A 235 -18.79 -10.35 -18.44
C GLU A 235 -17.62 -9.65 -19.18
N PRO A 236 -16.95 -10.30 -20.15
CA PRO A 236 -15.70 -9.78 -20.69
C PRO A 236 -15.88 -8.51 -21.56
N ASP A 237 -17.11 -8.21 -21.99
CA ASP A 237 -17.48 -6.91 -22.58
C ASP A 237 -17.31 -5.74 -21.59
N LYS A 238 -17.43 -6.01 -20.29
CA LYS A 238 -17.10 -5.04 -19.24
C LYS A 238 -15.62 -5.15 -18.90
N ASN A 239 -14.84 -4.30 -19.55
CA ASN A 239 -13.39 -4.31 -19.42
C ASN A 239 -12.80 -2.90 -19.30
N LEU A 240 -11.56 -2.85 -18.82
CA LEU A 240 -10.80 -1.62 -18.66
C LEU A 240 -9.41 -1.80 -19.28
N ARG A 241 -9.07 -0.96 -20.24
CA ARG A 241 -7.74 -0.91 -20.85
C ARG A 241 -6.94 0.26 -20.28
N TYR A 242 -5.73 -0.04 -19.83
CA TYR A 242 -4.77 0.90 -19.29
C TYR A 242 -3.58 0.95 -20.23
N GLN A 243 -3.34 2.11 -20.85
CA GLN A 243 -2.18 2.34 -21.72
C GLN A 243 -1.32 3.47 -21.16
N LEU A 244 -0.02 3.23 -20.98
CA LEU A 244 0.93 4.27 -20.59
C LEU A 244 0.92 5.40 -21.63
N GLN A 245 0.62 6.63 -21.21
CA GLN A 245 0.45 7.77 -22.10
C GLN A 245 1.77 8.25 -22.71
N ASP A 246 2.86 8.18 -21.94
CA ASP A 246 4.17 8.68 -22.32
C ASP A 246 5.24 7.65 -21.96
N SER A 247 5.72 6.88 -22.94
CA SER A 247 6.80 5.90 -22.74
C SER A 247 8.14 6.53 -22.38
N ASP A 248 8.33 7.83 -22.66
CA ASP A 248 9.55 8.59 -22.37
C ASP A 248 9.51 9.32 -21.02
N TYR A 249 8.47 9.10 -20.20
CA TYR A 249 8.28 9.87 -18.96
C TYR A 249 9.49 9.79 -18.01
N ILE A 250 10.15 8.63 -17.91
CA ILE A 250 11.36 8.46 -17.09
C ILE A 250 12.48 9.37 -17.59
N LYS A 251 12.70 9.42 -18.92
CA LYS A 251 13.73 10.27 -19.52
C LYS A 251 13.44 11.76 -19.33
N LYS A 252 12.16 12.15 -19.41
CA LYS A 252 11.75 13.55 -19.25
C LYS A 252 11.79 14.02 -17.80
N LYS A 253 11.29 13.21 -16.87
CA LYS A 253 11.12 13.58 -15.46
C LYS A 253 12.31 13.21 -14.57
N TYR A 254 13.04 12.16 -14.92
CA TYR A 254 14.19 11.64 -14.17
C TYR A 254 15.39 11.41 -15.12
N PRO A 255 15.93 12.48 -15.74
CA PRO A 255 16.98 12.35 -16.76
C PRO A 255 18.24 11.64 -16.23
N GLU A 256 18.58 11.82 -14.96
CA GLU A 256 19.69 11.11 -14.32
C GLU A 256 19.42 9.60 -14.21
N ALA A 257 18.19 9.21 -13.83
CA ALA A 257 17.78 7.81 -13.81
C ALA A 257 17.89 7.16 -15.19
N ALA A 258 17.47 7.88 -16.25
CA ALA A 258 17.53 7.40 -17.62
C ALA A 258 18.97 7.25 -18.13
N LYS A 259 19.86 8.21 -17.81
CA LYS A 259 21.29 8.10 -18.13
C LYS A 259 21.92 6.89 -17.45
N LEU A 260 21.61 6.69 -16.17
CA LEU A 260 22.15 5.60 -15.36
C LEU A 260 21.65 4.25 -15.86
N PHE A 261 20.35 4.13 -16.18
CA PHE A 261 19.78 2.94 -16.80
C PHE A 261 20.48 2.58 -18.12
N LYS A 262 20.68 3.58 -19.00
CA LYS A 262 21.40 3.36 -20.28
C LYS A 262 22.83 2.87 -20.05
N LYS A 263 23.52 3.39 -19.02
CA LYS A 263 24.89 2.98 -18.67
C LYS A 263 24.94 1.57 -18.09
N VAL A 264 24.06 1.26 -17.13
CA VAL A 264 24.08 0.04 -16.33
C VAL A 264 23.46 -1.14 -17.06
N ILE A 265 22.29 -0.95 -17.67
CA ILE A 265 21.48 -2.02 -18.26
C ILE A 265 21.70 -2.10 -19.77
N THR A 266 21.52 -1.00 -20.51
CA THR A 266 21.61 -1.05 -21.98
C THR A 266 23.03 -1.26 -22.50
N LYS A 267 24.03 -0.67 -21.83
CA LYS A 267 25.45 -0.75 -22.21
C LYS A 267 26.27 -1.73 -21.38
N GLU A 268 25.68 -2.29 -20.32
CA GLU A 268 26.35 -3.19 -19.36
C GLU A 268 27.70 -2.68 -18.81
N ASN A 269 27.89 -1.35 -18.76
CA ASN A 269 29.15 -0.69 -18.41
C ASN A 269 29.05 0.11 -17.10
N GLY A 270 28.20 -0.36 -16.18
CA GLY A 270 27.98 0.23 -14.87
C GLY A 270 28.91 -0.36 -13.81
N SER A 271 29.56 0.51 -13.03
CA SER A 271 30.27 0.12 -11.81
C SER A 271 29.30 -0.41 -10.74
N LYS A 272 29.83 -1.00 -9.66
CA LYS A 272 29.01 -1.40 -8.50
C LYS A 272 28.21 -0.21 -7.92
N ASN A 273 28.86 0.94 -7.79
CA ASN A 273 28.23 2.17 -7.33
C ASN A 273 27.12 2.67 -8.28
N ASP A 274 27.31 2.53 -9.60
CA ASP A 274 26.26 2.88 -10.57
C ASP A 274 25.02 1.98 -10.40
N LYS A 275 25.23 0.68 -10.13
CA LYS A 275 24.14 -0.28 -9.88
C LYS A 275 23.38 0.04 -8.59
N GLU A 276 24.09 0.35 -7.51
CA GLU A 276 23.50 0.73 -6.21
C GLU A 276 22.68 2.02 -6.34
N LYS A 277 23.25 3.07 -6.94
CA LYS A 277 22.53 4.32 -7.21
C LYS A 277 21.31 4.12 -8.12
N MET A 278 21.42 3.23 -9.11
CA MET A 278 20.29 2.93 -9.98
C MET A 278 19.15 2.29 -9.16
N LYS A 279 19.48 1.34 -8.30
CA LYS A 279 18.50 0.67 -7.42
C LYS A 279 17.80 1.68 -6.51
N GLU A 280 18.54 2.58 -5.87
CA GLU A 280 17.99 3.62 -5.00
C GLU A 280 17.01 4.55 -5.76
N ILE A 281 17.45 5.10 -6.88
CA ILE A 281 16.61 6.01 -7.70
C ILE A 281 15.38 5.27 -8.23
N TRP A 282 15.53 4.02 -8.68
CA TRP A 282 14.41 3.22 -9.18
C TRP A 282 13.39 2.92 -8.10
N GLN A 283 13.86 2.66 -6.87
CA GLN A 283 13.01 2.48 -5.71
C GLN A 283 12.24 3.76 -5.40
N GLU A 284 12.90 4.92 -5.30
CA GLU A 284 12.25 6.21 -5.06
C GLU A 284 11.14 6.50 -6.08
N ILE A 285 11.43 6.33 -7.38
CA ILE A 285 10.46 6.54 -8.45
C ILE A 285 9.28 5.57 -8.34
N ALA A 286 9.55 4.29 -8.02
CA ALA A 286 8.50 3.27 -7.89
C ALA A 286 7.50 3.63 -6.78
N PHE A 287 7.99 4.09 -5.62
CA PHE A 287 7.14 4.52 -4.52
C PHE A 287 6.40 5.84 -4.82
N GLU A 288 7.03 6.78 -5.55
CA GLU A 288 6.32 7.99 -6.02
C GLU A 288 5.16 7.65 -6.98
N ILE A 289 5.31 6.62 -7.83
CA ILE A 289 4.26 6.21 -8.78
C ILE A 289 3.01 5.71 -8.06
N VAL A 290 3.15 4.87 -7.03
CA VAL A 290 2.00 4.30 -6.31
C VAL A 290 1.30 5.31 -5.39
N GLU A 291 1.89 6.47 -5.15
CA GLU A 291 1.27 7.59 -4.41
C GLU A 291 0.59 8.61 -5.32
N ALA A 292 0.85 8.56 -6.62
CA ALA A 292 0.36 9.54 -7.58
C ALA A 292 -1.05 9.22 -8.11
N ASP A 293 -1.72 10.23 -8.67
CA ASP A 293 -2.96 10.03 -9.42
C ASP A 293 -2.70 9.15 -10.65
N ILE A 294 -3.48 8.09 -10.80
CA ILE A 294 -3.35 7.12 -11.89
C ILE A 294 -3.48 7.76 -13.28
N ASN A 295 -4.30 8.81 -13.42
CA ASN A 295 -4.54 9.50 -14.69
C ASN A 295 -3.31 10.27 -15.18
N LYS A 296 -2.29 10.45 -14.33
CA LYS A 296 -0.99 11.01 -14.71
C LYS A 296 -0.20 10.07 -15.62
N TYR A 297 -0.41 8.76 -15.49
CA TYR A 297 0.36 7.74 -16.20
C TYR A 297 -0.46 7.03 -17.27
N PHE A 298 -1.73 6.75 -17.02
CA PHE A 298 -2.53 5.90 -17.92
C PHE A 298 -3.63 6.66 -18.65
N LYS A 299 -3.78 6.39 -19.95
CA LYS A 299 -5.04 6.57 -20.65
C LYS A 299 -5.88 5.34 -20.30
N ILE A 300 -7.06 5.56 -19.73
CA ILE A 300 -7.96 4.49 -19.31
C ILE A 300 -9.17 4.50 -20.23
N GLU A 301 -9.44 3.38 -20.87
CA GLU A 301 -10.54 3.18 -21.82
C GLU A 301 -11.44 2.06 -21.30
N GLU A 302 -12.76 2.21 -21.47
CA GLU A 302 -13.75 1.22 -21.00
C GLU A 302 -14.34 0.47 -22.19
N ASN A 303 -14.67 -0.81 -21.98
CA ASN A 303 -15.39 -1.68 -22.93
C ASN A 303 -14.75 -1.70 -24.32
N VAL A 304 -13.41 -1.84 -24.37
CA VAL A 304 -12.69 -1.95 -25.62
C VAL A 304 -12.92 -3.32 -26.28
N GLU A 305 -12.97 -3.35 -27.60
CA GLU A 305 -12.99 -4.59 -28.37
C GLU A 305 -11.59 -5.20 -28.42
N ILE A 306 -11.47 -6.48 -28.07
CA ILE A 306 -10.19 -7.19 -28.10
C ILE A 306 -10.39 -8.58 -28.66
N GLU A 307 -9.61 -8.88 -29.68
CA GLU A 307 -9.47 -10.23 -30.23
C GLU A 307 -8.61 -11.08 -29.29
N LEU A 308 -9.19 -12.17 -28.79
CA LEU A 308 -8.53 -13.14 -27.95
C LEU A 308 -7.79 -14.19 -28.82
N PRO A 309 -6.81 -14.93 -28.26
CA PRO A 309 -6.01 -15.89 -29.03
C PRO A 309 -6.79 -17.02 -29.73
N ASP A 310 -8.03 -17.27 -29.30
CA ASP A 310 -8.95 -18.25 -29.90
C ASP A 310 -9.76 -17.67 -31.08
N GLY A 311 -9.50 -16.42 -31.46
CA GLY A 311 -10.21 -15.70 -32.52
C GLY A 311 -11.57 -15.14 -32.08
N SER A 312 -11.95 -15.31 -30.81
CA SER A 312 -13.14 -14.65 -30.26
C SER A 312 -12.83 -13.19 -29.94
N ILE A 313 -13.69 -12.27 -30.36
CA ILE A 313 -13.71 -10.91 -29.79
C ILE A 313 -14.39 -11.06 -28.45
N ASN A 314 -13.75 -10.64 -27.34
CA ASN A 314 -14.13 -10.61 -25.90
C ASN A 314 -15.59 -10.92 -25.47
N GLN A 315 -16.21 -11.90 -26.12
CA GLN A 315 -17.51 -12.48 -25.93
C GLN A 315 -17.33 -13.66 -24.98
N SER A 316 -18.41 -14.04 -24.29
CA SER A 316 -18.38 -15.18 -23.38
C SER A 316 -17.82 -16.42 -24.10
N LEU A 317 -16.63 -16.86 -23.71
CA LEU A 317 -16.20 -18.23 -23.97
C LEU A 317 -17.18 -19.12 -23.20
N LYS A 318 -18.15 -19.67 -23.91
CA LYS A 318 -19.11 -20.63 -23.37
C LYS A 318 -18.45 -21.96 -23.04
#